data_AF-A0A8K0WF65-F1
#
_entry.id   AF-A0A8K0WF65-F1
#
_cell.length_a   1.000
_cell.length_b   1.000
_cell.length_c   1.000
_cell.angle_alpha   90.00
_cell.angle_beta   90.00
_cell.angle_gamma   90.00
#
_symmetry.space_group_name_H-M   'P 1'
#
loop_
_entity.id
_entity.type
_entity.pdbx_description
1 polymer ?
#
loop_
_entity_poly.entity_id
_entity_poly.type
_entity_poly.pdbx_seq_one_letter_code
_entity_poly.pdbx_strand_id
1 'polypeptide(L)'
;MCFPYCTEWGCLPIGDVPKDFGFKPLTSRLIDDDYNRLVCNHAFGIETDPDLEAVVYYGGCNFSFTRVAYISGKFDNWRVMSPTEYLDQENLQQQVPRVSLRSLKGAGHGWDLLGVSGRTSEWV
;
A
#
# COMPACT_ATOMS: atom_id res chain seq x y z
N MET A 1 14.32 4.73 6.73
CA MET A 1 13.18 3.79 6.54
C MET A 1 13.62 2.38 6.10
N CYS A 2 14.92 2.06 5.94
CA CYS A 2 15.34 0.76 5.40
C CYS A 2 15.27 -0.40 6.42
N PHE A 3 15.47 -0.13 7.72
CA PHE A 3 15.46 -1.19 8.74
C PHE A 3 14.09 -1.88 8.90
N PRO A 4 12.95 -1.19 9.09
CA PRO A 4 11.64 -1.85 9.19
C PRO A 4 11.25 -2.62 7.93
N TYR A 5 11.70 -2.15 6.76
CA TYR A 5 11.54 -2.85 5.50
C TYR A 5 12.22 -4.24 5.53
N CYS A 6 13.43 -4.31 6.09
CA CYS A 6 14.20 -5.55 6.22
C CYS A 6 13.74 -6.48 7.35
N THR A 7 13.00 -5.98 8.36
CA THR A 7 12.60 -6.79 9.52
C THR A 7 11.13 -7.19 9.51
N GLU A 8 10.23 -6.34 9.01
CA GLU A 8 8.78 -6.51 9.21
C GLU A 8 7.98 -6.34 7.91
N TRP A 9 8.29 -5.33 7.08
CA TRP A 9 7.38 -4.94 6.00
C TRP A 9 7.59 -5.68 4.67
N GLY A 10 8.82 -6.03 4.32
CA GLY A 10 9.13 -6.76 3.07
C GLY A 10 8.67 -6.11 1.77
N CYS A 11 8.34 -4.82 1.79
CA CYS A 11 7.84 -4.09 0.62
C CYS A 11 8.96 -3.66 -0.35
N LEU A 12 9.54 -4.61 -1.10
CA LEU A 12 10.48 -4.31 -2.20
C LEU A 12 9.77 -4.19 -3.54
N PRO A 13 9.96 -3.08 -4.27
CA PRO A 13 9.52 -3.03 -5.65
C PRO A 13 10.43 -3.91 -6.51
N ILE A 14 9.86 -4.93 -7.14
CA ILE A 14 10.52 -5.73 -8.16
C ILE A 14 10.18 -5.22 -9.56
N GLY A 15 11.07 -5.46 -10.52
CA GLY A 15 10.90 -5.06 -11.91
C GLY A 15 10.17 -6.07 -12.79
N ASP A 16 9.72 -7.21 -12.24
CA ASP A 16 8.94 -8.18 -12.99
C ASP A 16 7.46 -7.80 -13.07
N VAL A 17 6.82 -8.14 -14.19
CA VAL A 17 5.39 -7.88 -14.44
C VAL A 17 4.76 -9.16 -14.99
N PRO A 18 3.65 -9.65 -14.40
CA PRO A 18 3.03 -10.88 -14.87
C PRO A 18 2.65 -10.78 -16.35
N LYS A 19 3.03 -11.81 -17.13
CA LYS A 19 2.89 -11.81 -18.60
C LYS A 19 1.44 -11.59 -19.06
N ASP A 20 0.49 -12.09 -18.28
CA ASP A 20 -0.94 -12.07 -18.60
C ASP A 20 -1.57 -10.67 -18.50
N PHE A 21 -0.91 -9.72 -17.82
CA PHE A 21 -1.38 -8.33 -17.73
C PHE A 21 -1.08 -7.52 -19.00
N GLY A 22 -0.21 -8.00 -19.90
CA GLY A 22 0.10 -7.33 -21.17
C GLY A 22 0.90 -6.02 -21.05
N PHE A 23 1.36 -5.66 -19.84
CA PHE A 23 2.18 -4.46 -19.61
C PHE A 23 3.68 -4.77 -19.72
N LYS A 24 4.45 -3.77 -20.17
CA LYS A 24 5.92 -3.82 -20.11
C LYS A 24 6.40 -3.35 -18.74
N PRO A 25 7.49 -3.92 -18.20
CA PRO A 25 8.05 -3.41 -16.96
C PRO A 25 8.54 -1.98 -17.13
N LEU A 26 8.31 -1.15 -16.11
CA LEU A 26 8.77 0.24 -16.07
C LEU A 26 10.24 0.34 -15.59
N THR A 27 10.72 -0.68 -14.88
CA THR A 27 12.07 -0.77 -14.33
C THR A 27 12.77 -2.02 -14.85
N SER A 28 14.06 -2.18 -14.53
CA SER A 28 14.84 -3.35 -14.94
C SER A 28 14.33 -4.62 -14.26
N ARG A 29 14.15 -5.71 -15.04
CA ARG A 29 13.82 -7.04 -14.50
C ARG A 29 14.93 -7.65 -13.64
N LEU A 30 16.13 -7.06 -13.66
CA LEU A 30 17.23 -7.46 -12.78
C LEU A 30 17.05 -6.92 -11.35
N ILE A 31 16.07 -6.04 -11.12
CA ILE A 31 15.67 -5.62 -9.79
C ILE A 31 14.67 -6.67 -9.29
N ASP A 32 15.19 -7.78 -8.78
CA ASP A 32 14.43 -8.84 -8.14
C ASP A 32 14.51 -8.74 -6.61
N ASP A 33 13.90 -9.70 -5.90
CA ASP A 33 13.89 -9.71 -4.44
C ASP A 33 15.31 -9.86 -3.87
N ASP A 34 16.12 -10.75 -4.45
CA ASP A 34 17.51 -11.00 -4.03
C ASP A 34 18.38 -9.75 -4.17
N TYR A 35 18.32 -9.08 -5.32
CA TYR A 35 19.06 -7.83 -5.56
C TYR A 35 18.67 -6.76 -4.56
N ASN A 36 17.37 -6.55 -4.36
CA ASN A 36 16.88 -5.54 -3.45
C ASN A 36 17.19 -5.85 -1.98
N ARG A 37 17.29 -7.13 -1.60
CA ARG A 37 17.68 -7.57 -0.24
C ARG A 37 19.14 -7.37 0.10
N LEU A 38 20.01 -7.10 -0.87
CA LEU A 38 21.41 -6.76 -0.62
C LEU A 38 21.55 -5.59 0.38
N VAL A 39 20.60 -4.64 0.37
CA VAL A 39 20.60 -3.54 1.34
C VAL A 39 20.42 -4.03 2.79
N CYS A 40 19.64 -5.10 3.01
CA CYS A 40 19.41 -5.67 4.34
C CYS A 40 20.66 -6.37 4.87
N ASN A 41 21.34 -7.14 4.01
CA ASN A 41 22.60 -7.78 4.37
C ASN A 41 23.69 -6.73 4.62
N HIS A 42 23.93 -5.85 3.66
CA HIS A 42 25.09 -4.95 3.70
C HIS A 42 24.95 -3.81 4.72
N ALA A 43 23.74 -3.32 4.97
CA ALA A 43 23.54 -2.23 5.93
C ALA A 43 23.29 -2.73 7.36
N PHE A 44 22.68 -3.92 7.53
CA PHE A 44 22.18 -4.38 8.84
C PHE A 44 22.60 -5.80 9.22
N GLY A 45 23.27 -6.55 8.35
CA GLY A 45 23.61 -7.95 8.60
C GLY A 45 22.39 -8.87 8.66
N ILE A 46 21.27 -8.47 8.06
CA ILE A 46 20.02 -9.25 8.05
C ILE A 46 19.99 -10.09 6.78
N GLU A 47 20.00 -11.42 6.96
CA GLU A 47 19.94 -12.41 5.88
C GLU A 47 18.61 -13.16 5.81
N THR A 48 17.77 -12.99 6.84
CA THR A 48 16.47 -13.65 6.93
C THR A 48 15.40 -12.87 6.20
N ASP A 49 14.30 -13.55 5.88
CA ASP A 49 13.08 -12.90 5.42
C ASP A 49 12.47 -12.00 6.51
N PRO A 50 11.81 -10.90 6.13
CA PRO A 50 11.07 -10.06 7.06
C PRO A 50 9.88 -10.84 7.64
N ASP A 51 9.61 -10.64 8.93
CA ASP A 51 8.48 -11.23 9.64
C ASP A 51 7.20 -10.44 9.33
N LEU A 52 6.52 -10.82 8.25
CA LEU A 52 5.28 -10.18 7.81
C LEU A 52 4.14 -10.35 8.84
N GLU A 53 4.16 -11.41 9.65
CA GLU A 53 3.15 -11.68 10.67
C GLU A 53 3.17 -10.61 11.77
N ALA A 54 4.33 -10.02 12.04
CA ALA A 54 4.45 -8.90 12.98
C ALA A 54 3.63 -7.68 12.52
N VAL A 55 3.53 -7.43 11.21
CA VAL A 55 2.77 -6.31 10.63
C VAL A 55 1.28 -6.63 10.56
N VAL A 56 0.92 -7.83 10.12
CA VAL A 56 -0.49 -8.21 9.92
C VAL A 56 -1.18 -8.68 11.20
N TYR A 57 -0.46 -8.77 12.33
CA TYR A 57 -0.95 -9.23 13.63
C TYR A 57 -2.33 -8.64 14.03
N TYR A 58 -2.58 -7.37 13.72
CA TYR A 58 -3.84 -6.71 14.04
C TYR A 58 -5.00 -7.00 13.06
N GLY A 59 -4.81 -7.89 12.10
CA GLY A 59 -5.83 -8.34 11.16
C GLY A 59 -5.63 -7.87 9.73
N GLY A 60 -4.55 -7.15 9.41
CA GLY A 60 -4.23 -6.72 8.04
C GLY A 60 -5.43 -6.07 7.33
N CYS A 61 -5.81 -6.61 6.16
CA CYS A 61 -6.99 -6.13 5.43
C CYS A 61 -8.34 -6.39 6.12
N ASN A 62 -8.37 -7.27 7.13
CA ASN A 62 -9.55 -7.61 7.93
C ASN A 62 -9.63 -6.82 9.26
N PHE A 63 -8.70 -5.88 9.51
CA PHE A 63 -8.79 -5.04 10.70
C PHE A 63 -10.11 -4.26 10.70
N SER A 64 -10.86 -4.41 11.79
CA SER A 64 -12.17 -3.80 11.94
C SER A 64 -12.36 -3.32 13.37
N PHE A 65 -12.52 -2.01 13.51
CA PHE A 65 -12.74 -1.37 14.81
C PHE A 65 -13.65 -0.16 14.67
N THR A 66 -14.42 0.13 15.71
CA THR A 66 -15.37 1.25 15.70
C THR A 66 -14.62 2.58 15.55
N ARG A 67 -15.15 3.47 14.70
CA ARG A 67 -14.56 4.80 14.38
C ARG A 67 -13.25 4.76 13.60
N VAL A 68 -13.03 3.70 12.84
CA VAL A 68 -11.92 3.62 11.87
C VAL A 68 -12.44 3.92 10.47
N ALA A 69 -11.67 4.71 9.72
CA ALA A 69 -11.89 4.90 8.29
C ALA A 69 -10.57 4.69 7.53
N TYR A 70 -10.63 3.97 6.41
CA TYR A 70 -9.55 3.95 5.44
C TYR A 70 -9.92 4.86 4.27
N ILE A 71 -9.05 5.82 3.98
CA ILE A 71 -9.22 6.79 2.91
C ILE A 71 -8.03 6.65 1.98
N SER A 72 -8.28 6.57 0.67
CA SER A 72 -7.24 6.45 -0.35
C SER A 72 -7.53 7.32 -1.56
N GLY A 73 -6.48 7.77 -2.22
CA GLY A 73 -6.58 8.44 -3.52
C GLY A 73 -6.70 7.45 -4.67
N LYS A 74 -7.51 7.76 -5.68
CA LYS A 74 -7.60 6.92 -6.89
C LYS A 74 -6.30 6.92 -7.73
N PHE A 75 -5.43 7.91 -7.54
CA PHE A 75 -4.12 7.98 -8.18
C PHE A 75 -2.97 7.65 -7.21
N ASP A 76 -3.28 7.22 -5.98
CA ASP A 76 -2.26 6.76 -5.03
C ASP A 76 -1.78 5.36 -5.41
N ASN A 77 -0.49 5.22 -5.70
CA ASN A 77 0.11 3.92 -6.01
C ASN A 77 0.17 3.00 -4.78
N TRP A 78 0.08 3.55 -3.57
CA TRP A 78 -0.02 2.76 -2.34
C TRP A 78 -1.43 2.24 -2.07
N ARG A 79 -2.45 2.67 -2.83
CA ARG A 79 -3.83 2.20 -2.65
C ARG A 79 -3.94 0.67 -2.73
N VAL A 80 -3.13 0.05 -3.59
CA VAL A 80 -3.11 -1.41 -3.77
C VAL A 80 -2.65 -2.18 -2.54
N MET A 81 -2.05 -1.53 -1.54
CA MET A 81 -1.67 -2.17 -0.27
C MET A 81 -2.69 -1.91 0.84
N SER A 82 -3.87 -1.39 0.51
CA SER A 82 -4.90 -1.00 1.47
C SER A 82 -6.20 -1.77 1.27
N PRO A 83 -7.05 -1.88 2.32
CA PRO A 83 -8.37 -2.49 2.19
C PRO A 83 -9.26 -1.80 1.14
N THR A 84 -8.98 -0.54 0.80
CA THR A 84 -9.80 0.23 -0.15
C THR A 84 -9.72 -0.25 -1.60
N GLU A 85 -8.72 -1.04 -1.96
CA GLU A 85 -8.61 -1.71 -3.27
C GLU A 85 -9.21 -3.12 -3.24
N TYR A 86 -8.96 -3.88 -2.16
CA TYR A 86 -9.32 -5.29 -2.06
C TYR A 86 -10.75 -5.54 -1.60
N LEU A 87 -11.31 -4.66 -0.77
CA LEU A 87 -12.65 -4.83 -0.25
C LEU A 87 -13.66 -4.23 -1.24
N ASP A 88 -14.68 -5.02 -1.54
CA ASP A 88 -15.76 -4.61 -2.43
C ASP A 88 -16.53 -3.45 -1.79
N GLN A 89 -16.47 -2.28 -2.42
CA GLN A 89 -17.11 -1.07 -1.92
C GLN A 89 -18.64 -1.21 -1.77
N GLU A 90 -19.26 -2.15 -2.48
CA GLU A 90 -20.70 -2.43 -2.40
C GLU A 90 -21.05 -3.33 -1.21
N ASN A 91 -20.12 -4.17 -0.74
CA ASN A 91 -20.34 -5.17 0.33
C ASN A 91 -19.57 -4.88 1.63
N LEU A 92 -19.05 -3.66 1.79
CA LEU A 92 -18.18 -3.26 2.92
C LEU A 92 -18.77 -3.51 4.30
N GLN A 93 -20.06 -3.27 4.48
CA GLN A 93 -20.71 -3.49 5.77
C GLN A 93 -20.77 -4.97 6.15
N GLN A 94 -20.72 -5.88 5.17
CA GLN A 94 -20.67 -7.32 5.42
C GLN A 94 -19.24 -7.80 5.65
N GLN A 95 -18.25 -7.20 4.98
CA GLN A 95 -16.84 -7.59 5.06
C GLN A 95 -16.13 -7.01 6.29
N VAL A 96 -16.40 -5.75 6.63
CA VAL A 96 -15.79 -5.01 7.76
C VAL A 96 -16.82 -4.07 8.43
N PRO A 97 -17.78 -4.60 9.22
CA PRO A 97 -18.98 -3.89 9.68
C PRO A 97 -18.78 -2.63 10.54
N ARG A 98 -17.54 -2.27 10.90
CA ARG A 98 -17.22 -1.12 11.77
C ARG A 98 -16.31 -0.08 11.13
N VAL A 99 -15.98 -0.27 9.85
CA VAL A 99 -15.01 0.52 9.12
C VAL A 99 -15.69 1.28 7.98
N SER A 100 -15.27 2.53 7.76
CA SER A 100 -15.63 3.29 6.55
C SER A 100 -14.51 3.21 5.52
N LEU A 101 -14.80 2.89 4.26
CA LEU A 101 -13.82 3.02 3.17
C LEU A 101 -14.19 4.16 2.23
N ARG A 102 -13.19 4.89 1.75
CA ARG A 102 -13.41 5.95 0.76
C ARG A 102 -12.26 6.03 -0.24
N SER A 103 -12.60 5.90 -1.52
CA SER A 103 -11.68 6.18 -2.63
C SER A 103 -12.00 7.54 -3.25
N LEU A 104 -11.02 8.45 -3.21
CA LEU A 104 -11.17 9.83 -3.67
C LEU A 104 -10.74 9.97 -5.14
N LYS A 105 -11.67 10.38 -6.00
CA LYS A 105 -11.36 10.71 -7.41
C LYS A 105 -10.45 11.93 -7.46
N GLY A 106 -9.43 11.91 -8.32
CA GLY A 106 -8.50 13.03 -8.48
C GLY A 106 -7.40 13.11 -7.40
N ALA A 107 -7.51 12.34 -6.32
CA ALA A 107 -6.57 12.37 -5.20
C ALA A 107 -5.39 11.42 -5.40
N GLY A 108 -4.19 11.89 -5.02
CA GLY A 108 -2.98 11.09 -4.86
C GLY A 108 -2.75 10.67 -3.40
N HIS A 109 -1.48 10.48 -3.02
CA HIS A 109 -1.09 9.98 -1.70
C HIS A 109 -1.40 10.97 -0.57
N GLY A 110 -2.19 10.54 0.43
CA GLY A 110 -2.53 11.33 1.62
C GLY A 110 -3.26 12.65 1.33
N TRP A 111 -3.96 12.74 0.19
CA TRP A 111 -4.57 13.99 -0.29
C TRP A 111 -5.55 14.62 0.71
N ASP A 112 -6.29 13.80 1.45
CA ASP A 112 -7.27 14.19 2.46
C ASP A 112 -6.62 14.81 3.72
N LEU A 113 -5.34 14.53 3.96
CA LEU A 113 -4.57 15.10 5.06
C LEU A 113 -3.94 16.45 4.71
N LEU A 114 -3.95 16.81 3.42
CA LEU A 114 -3.48 18.10 2.98
C LEU A 114 -4.46 19.18 3.42
N GLY A 115 -3.94 20.29 3.94
CA GLY A 115 -4.75 21.46 4.24
C GLY A 115 -5.49 21.94 2.99
N VAL A 116 -6.65 22.56 3.17
CA VAL A 116 -7.43 23.11 2.06
C VAL A 116 -6.56 24.12 1.30
N SER A 117 -6.13 23.78 0.08
CA SER A 117 -5.40 24.71 -0.77
C SER A 117 -6.40 25.73 -1.29
N GLY A 118 -6.56 26.83 -0.55
CA GLY A 118 -7.41 27.94 -0.95
C GLY A 118 -6.89 28.64 -2.21
N ARG A 119 -7.45 28.25 -3.36
CA ARG A 119 -8.07 29.23 -4.26
C ARG A 119 -9.47 28.75 -4.59
N THR A 120 -10.44 29.61 -4.30
CA THR A 120 -11.77 29.55 -4.90
C THR A 120 -11.61 29.54 -6.42
N SER A 121 -11.80 28.40 -7.06
CA SER A 121 -12.22 28.32 -8.47
C SER A 121 -12.69 26.91 -8.77
N GLU A 122 -14.00 26.79 -8.92
CA GLU A 122 -14.68 25.99 -9.95
C GLU A 122 -13.92 24.77 -10.46
N TRP A 123 -14.21 23.61 -9.87
CA TRP A 123 -14.18 22.34 -10.59
C TRP A 123 -15.48 21.61 -10.27
N VAL A 124 -16.52 22.05 -10.97
CA VAL A 124 -17.73 21.27 -11.28
C VAL A 124 -17.33 20.16 -12.24
#